data_AF-A0A350URV5-F1
#
_entry.id   AF-A0A350URV5-F1
#
_cell.length_a   1.000
_cell.length_b   1.000
_cell.length_c   1.000
_cell.angle_alpha   90.00
_cell.angle_beta   90.00
_cell.angle_gamma   90.00
#
_symmetry.space_group_name_H-M   'P 1'
#
loop_
_entity.id
_entity.type
_entity.pdbx_description
1 polymer ?
#
loop_
_entity_poly.entity_id
_entity_poly.type
_entity_poly.pdbx_seq_one_letter_code
_entity_poly.pdbx_strand_id
1 'polypeptide(L)'
;MSHDDPDQSELSKEAILELFYTSRGSLDDINRAIDSKLAARGFRKITLFEEFIKNRLAVNPRILKMPQMEISSIETVYLSQYPALEGLEILDLRKNFIGDEGLEAISLSTLFSNLRQLDLRNNGITRLGMKVLGESKGLSCLEKIDLRTNKLGKRWEDKLRETGNFPKLIELKIA
;
A
#
# COMPACT_ATOMS: atom_id res chain seq x y z
N MET A 1 -22.24 -25.89 21.35
CA MET A 1 -21.61 -26.76 20.34
C MET A 1 -21.18 -25.87 19.19
N SER A 2 -19.88 -25.54 19.19
CA SER A 2 -19.04 -25.04 18.09
C SER A 2 -19.66 -24.18 16.99
N HIS A 3 -19.54 -22.87 17.15
CA HIS A 3 -19.30 -21.95 16.03
C HIS A 3 -17.91 -21.32 16.21
N ASP A 4 -16.92 -22.19 16.32
CA ASP A 4 -15.54 -21.88 15.96
C ASP A 4 -15.34 -22.56 14.60
N ASP A 5 -15.59 -21.82 13.53
CA ASP A 5 -15.09 -22.18 12.21
C ASP A 5 -13.82 -21.34 12.02
N PRO A 6 -12.62 -21.91 12.26
CA PRO A 6 -11.39 -21.16 12.18
C PRO A 6 -10.99 -21.10 10.72
N ASP A 7 -11.60 -20.18 9.97
CA ASP A 7 -11.04 -19.77 8.69
C ASP A 7 -9.78 -18.90 8.94
N GLN A 8 -8.76 -19.53 9.53
CA GLN A 8 -7.37 -19.05 9.54
C GLN A 8 -6.72 -19.19 8.14
N SER A 9 -7.51 -19.52 7.11
CA SER A 9 -7.07 -19.82 5.75
C SER A 9 -7.07 -18.62 4.82
N GLU A 10 -7.69 -17.49 5.21
CA GLU A 10 -7.66 -16.28 4.38
C GLU A 10 -6.31 -15.55 4.49
N LEU A 11 -5.69 -15.28 3.34
CA LEU A 11 -4.58 -14.34 3.28
C LEU A 11 -5.17 -12.93 3.43
N SER A 12 -5.26 -12.46 4.68
CA SER A 12 -5.73 -11.11 5.03
C SER A 12 -4.56 -10.16 5.26
N LYS A 13 -4.84 -8.84 5.33
CA LYS A 13 -3.88 -7.83 5.80
C LYS A 13 -3.30 -8.21 7.16
N GLU A 14 -4.14 -8.61 8.11
CA GLU A 14 -3.73 -8.95 9.48
C GLU A 14 -2.75 -10.13 9.48
N ALA A 15 -3.01 -11.17 8.68
CA ALA A 15 -2.13 -12.32 8.56
C ALA A 15 -0.75 -11.93 7.99
N ILE A 16 -0.70 -11.02 7.01
CA ILE A 16 0.57 -10.52 6.47
C ILE A 16 1.32 -9.71 7.54
N LEU A 17 0.65 -8.79 8.23
CA LEU A 17 1.26 -7.98 9.29
C LEU A 17 1.80 -8.88 10.42
N GLU A 18 1.08 -9.93 10.79
CA GLU A 18 1.52 -10.92 11.77
C GLU A 18 2.77 -11.67 11.30
N LEU A 19 2.88 -12.05 10.02
CA LEU A 19 4.08 -12.67 9.48
C LEU A 19 5.30 -11.73 9.59
N PHE A 20 5.14 -10.45 9.29
CA PHE A 20 6.21 -9.45 9.46
C PHE A 20 6.62 -9.27 10.93
N TYR A 21 5.66 -9.31 11.86
CA TYR A 21 5.92 -9.18 13.29
C TYR A 21 6.62 -10.43 13.88
N THR A 22 6.16 -11.62 13.52
CA THR A 22 6.61 -12.89 14.12
C THR A 22 7.92 -13.42 13.54
N SER A 23 8.19 -13.17 12.27
CA SER A 23 9.35 -13.75 11.56
C SER A 23 10.68 -13.05 11.86
N ARG A 24 10.73 -12.10 12.80
CA ARG A 24 11.91 -11.30 13.18
C ARG A 24 12.70 -10.73 11.97
N GLY A 25 12.04 -10.49 10.84
CA GLY A 25 12.62 -9.89 9.65
C GLY A 25 13.20 -10.84 8.59
N SER A 26 13.04 -12.17 8.69
CA SER A 26 13.39 -13.08 7.58
C SER A 26 12.38 -12.95 6.44
N LEU A 27 12.67 -12.08 5.46
CA LEU A 27 11.81 -11.87 4.28
C LEU A 27 11.59 -13.16 3.49
N ASP A 28 12.59 -14.05 3.43
CA ASP A 28 12.47 -15.32 2.72
C ASP A 28 11.44 -16.27 3.36
N ASP A 29 11.35 -16.30 4.70
CA ASP A 29 10.32 -17.09 5.40
C ASP A 29 8.93 -16.49 5.21
N ILE A 30 8.81 -15.16 5.31
CA ILE A 30 7.57 -14.43 5.07
C ILE A 30 7.08 -14.71 3.64
N ASN A 31 7.96 -14.58 2.65
CA ASN A 31 7.65 -14.80 1.25
C ASN A 31 7.18 -16.24 1.00
N ARG A 32 7.86 -17.25 1.58
CA ARG A 32 7.45 -18.65 1.47
C ARG A 32 6.05 -18.89 2.06
N ALA A 33 5.75 -18.31 3.21
CA ALA A 33 4.45 -18.43 3.86
C ALA A 33 3.33 -17.81 3.02
N ILE A 34 3.57 -16.61 2.47
CA ILE A 34 2.62 -15.91 1.60
C ILE A 34 2.43 -16.68 0.28
N ASP A 35 3.52 -17.12 -0.37
CA ASP A 35 3.47 -17.88 -1.63
C ASP A 35 2.66 -19.17 -1.50
N SER A 36 2.80 -19.87 -0.38
CA SER A 36 2.01 -21.08 -0.09
C SER A 36 0.49 -20.78 -0.08
N LYS A 37 0.09 -19.66 0.51
CA LYS A 37 -1.31 -19.20 0.54
C LYS A 37 -1.80 -18.70 -0.82
N LEU A 38 -0.96 -18.00 -1.60
CA LEU A 38 -1.30 -17.48 -2.93
C LEU A 38 -1.43 -18.59 -3.98
N ALA A 39 -0.59 -19.63 -3.90
CA ALA A 39 -0.60 -20.75 -4.85
C ALA A 39 -1.96 -21.46 -4.91
N ALA A 40 -2.65 -21.61 -3.76
CA ALA A 40 -3.98 -22.20 -3.69
C ALA A 40 -5.05 -21.42 -4.48
N ARG A 41 -4.77 -20.15 -4.83
CA ARG A 41 -5.70 -19.22 -5.48
C ARG A 41 -5.30 -18.85 -6.91
N GLY A 42 -4.19 -19.39 -7.42
CA GLY A 42 -3.70 -19.11 -8.77
C GLY A 42 -3.13 -17.69 -8.96
N PHE A 43 -2.80 -16.99 -7.87
CA PHE A 43 -2.17 -15.67 -7.94
C PHE A 43 -0.67 -15.77 -8.19
N ARG A 44 -0.06 -14.69 -8.71
CA ARG A 44 1.40 -14.60 -8.81
C ARG A 44 2.04 -14.68 -7.42
N LYS A 45 3.26 -15.22 -7.37
CA LYS A 45 4.04 -15.31 -6.13
C LYS A 45 4.46 -13.93 -5.63
N ILE A 46 4.40 -13.71 -4.33
CA ILE A 46 4.97 -12.53 -3.69
C ILE A 46 6.49 -12.48 -3.87
N THR A 47 7.16 -13.64 -3.97
CA THR A 47 8.61 -13.69 -4.26
C THR A 47 8.91 -13.06 -5.62
N LEU A 48 8.09 -13.33 -6.65
CA LEU A 48 8.26 -12.72 -7.96
C LEU A 48 7.98 -11.22 -7.94
N PHE A 49 6.99 -10.79 -7.16
CA PHE A 49 6.70 -9.38 -6.94
C PHE A 49 7.87 -8.67 -6.23
N GLU A 50 8.46 -9.30 -5.21
CA GLU A 50 9.63 -8.79 -4.49
C GLU A 50 10.85 -8.65 -5.42
N GLU A 51 11.14 -9.66 -6.24
CA GLU A 51 12.23 -9.59 -7.23
C GLU A 51 12.06 -8.42 -8.20
N PHE A 52 10.83 -8.16 -8.66
CA PHE A 52 10.53 -7.01 -9.50
C PHE A 52 10.85 -5.69 -8.77
N ILE A 53 10.45 -5.55 -7.51
CA ILE A 53 10.73 -4.37 -6.69
C ILE A 53 12.24 -4.20 -6.50
N LYS A 54 12.96 -5.25 -6.10
CA LYS A 54 14.43 -5.25 -5.94
C LYS A 54 15.12 -4.71 -7.19
N ASN A 55 14.72 -5.20 -8.37
CA ASN A 55 15.29 -4.75 -9.65
C ASN A 55 15.02 -3.26 -9.94
N ARG A 56 13.87 -2.72 -9.53
CA ARG A 56 13.57 -1.28 -9.69
C ARG A 56 14.36 -0.41 -8.72
N LEU A 57 14.45 -0.83 -7.46
CA LEU A 57 15.20 -0.11 -6.43
C LEU A 57 16.71 -0.12 -6.70
N ALA A 58 17.23 -1.19 -7.31
CA ALA A 58 18.62 -1.25 -7.77
C ALA A 58 18.95 -0.17 -8.82
N VAL A 59 17.97 0.24 -9.63
CA VAL A 59 18.13 1.34 -10.59
C VAL A 59 18.01 2.69 -9.89
N ASN A 60 17.02 2.85 -9.01
CA ASN A 60 16.85 4.06 -8.22
C ASN A 60 16.08 3.76 -6.91
N PRO A 61 16.73 3.85 -5.74
CA PRO A 61 16.09 3.51 -4.46
C PRO A 61 15.01 4.51 -4.03
N ARG A 62 14.97 5.71 -4.64
CA ARG A 62 14.01 6.76 -4.30
C ARG A 62 12.74 6.74 -5.16
N ILE A 63 12.71 5.92 -6.22
CA ILE A 63 11.63 5.93 -7.21
C ILE A 63 11.17 4.50 -7.49
N LEU A 64 9.89 4.24 -7.21
CA LEU A 64 9.23 2.98 -7.55
C LEU A 64 7.99 3.26 -8.39
N LYS A 65 8.01 2.80 -9.64
CA LYS A 65 6.89 2.95 -10.58
C LYS A 65 6.43 1.59 -11.06
N MET A 66 5.17 1.29 -10.77
CA MET A 66 4.53 0.01 -11.12
C MET A 66 3.10 0.25 -11.65
N PRO A 67 2.91 1.14 -12.64
CA PRO A 67 1.58 1.39 -13.18
C PRO A 67 1.07 0.16 -13.94
N GLN A 68 -0.20 -0.20 -13.75
CA GLN A 68 -0.85 -1.28 -14.51
C GLN A 68 -0.11 -2.63 -14.41
N MET A 69 0.19 -3.03 -13.18
CA MET A 69 0.88 -4.28 -12.83
C MET A 69 -0.03 -5.27 -12.12
N GLU A 70 -1.34 -5.01 -12.11
CA GLU A 70 -2.37 -5.80 -11.43
C GLU A 70 -2.09 -5.96 -9.92
N ILE A 71 -1.51 -4.94 -9.29
CA ILE A 71 -1.17 -4.95 -7.86
C ILE A 71 -2.45 -4.95 -7.02
N SER A 72 -2.58 -5.95 -6.15
CA SER A 72 -3.68 -6.15 -5.21
C SER A 72 -3.48 -5.40 -3.89
N SER A 73 -4.51 -5.40 -3.03
CA SER A 73 -4.39 -4.89 -1.65
C SER A 73 -3.34 -5.65 -0.85
N ILE A 74 -3.31 -6.98 -0.95
CA ILE A 74 -2.33 -7.88 -0.30
C ILE A 74 -0.90 -7.48 -0.64
N GLU A 75 -0.61 -7.23 -1.90
CA GLU A 75 0.73 -6.83 -2.33
C GLU A 75 1.07 -5.42 -1.88
N THR A 76 0.07 -4.56 -1.75
CA THR A 76 0.24 -3.21 -1.18
C THR A 76 0.52 -3.29 0.32
N VAL A 77 -0.14 -4.19 1.07
CA VAL A 77 0.14 -4.46 2.49
C VAL A 77 1.58 -4.95 2.65
N TYR A 78 2.00 -5.92 1.83
CA TYR A 78 3.38 -6.39 1.79
C TYR A 78 4.36 -5.24 1.50
N LEU A 79 4.08 -4.44 0.46
CA LEU A 79 4.91 -3.30 0.06
C LEU A 79 5.06 -2.29 1.20
N SER A 80 3.98 -2.01 1.93
CA SER A 80 3.98 -1.09 3.08
C SER A 80 4.77 -1.58 4.28
N GLN A 81 5.21 -2.84 4.30
CA GLN A 81 6.10 -3.42 5.31
C GLN A 81 7.52 -3.68 4.76
N TYR A 82 7.76 -3.43 3.47
CA TYR A 82 8.99 -3.85 2.79
C TYR A 82 10.17 -2.91 3.12
N PRO A 83 11.15 -3.32 3.96
CA PRO A 83 12.13 -2.38 4.54
C PRO A 83 12.99 -1.64 3.52
N ALA A 84 13.23 -2.23 2.34
CA ALA A 84 14.00 -1.61 1.28
C ALA A 84 13.36 -0.33 0.68
N LEU A 85 12.11 -0.01 1.04
CA LEU A 85 11.45 1.24 0.67
C LEU A 85 11.67 2.38 1.65
N GLU A 86 12.45 2.17 2.71
CA GLU A 86 12.86 3.27 3.58
C GLU A 86 13.58 4.35 2.75
N GLY A 87 13.08 5.58 2.80
CA GLY A 87 13.61 6.70 2.02
C GLY A 87 13.04 6.83 0.59
N LEU A 88 12.02 6.03 0.22
CA LEU A 88 11.32 6.19 -1.04
C LEU A 88 10.67 7.57 -1.14
N GLU A 89 10.90 8.30 -2.24
CA GLU A 89 10.36 9.64 -2.46
C GLU A 89 9.20 9.66 -3.47
N ILE A 90 9.18 8.74 -4.43
CA ILE A 90 8.16 8.68 -5.49
C ILE A 90 7.61 7.27 -5.61
N LEU A 91 6.29 7.14 -5.44
CA LEU A 91 5.53 5.91 -5.60
C LEU A 91 4.40 6.11 -6.62
N ASP A 92 4.46 5.34 -7.71
CA ASP A 92 3.43 5.33 -8.76
C ASP A 92 2.81 3.93 -8.86
N LEU A 93 1.58 3.80 -8.36
CA LEU A 93 0.78 2.58 -8.37
C LEU A 93 -0.51 2.77 -9.17
N ARG A 94 -0.58 3.70 -10.12
CA ARG A 94 -1.84 3.93 -10.86
C ARG A 94 -2.27 2.70 -11.66
N LYS A 95 -3.57 2.58 -11.93
CA LYS A 95 -4.18 1.50 -12.71
C LYS A 95 -3.92 0.11 -12.11
N ASN A 96 -3.98 -0.02 -10.80
CA ASN A 96 -3.91 -1.29 -10.09
C ASN A 96 -5.23 -1.54 -9.33
N PHE A 97 -5.22 -2.46 -8.37
CA PHE A 97 -6.39 -2.89 -7.59
C PHE A 97 -6.11 -2.78 -6.08
N ILE A 98 -5.47 -1.69 -5.63
CA ILE A 98 -5.04 -1.57 -4.23
C ILE A 98 -6.23 -1.41 -3.26
N GLY A 99 -7.35 -0.83 -3.71
CA GLY A 99 -8.55 -0.62 -2.90
C GLY A 99 -8.35 0.23 -1.65
N ASP A 100 -9.35 0.23 -0.77
CA ASP A 100 -9.30 0.96 0.51
C ASP A 100 -8.25 0.37 1.47
N GLU A 101 -8.12 -0.96 1.49
CA GLU A 101 -7.16 -1.68 2.34
C GLU A 101 -5.70 -1.37 1.97
N GLY A 102 -5.39 -1.31 0.67
CA GLY A 102 -4.06 -0.90 0.20
C GLY A 102 -3.75 0.56 0.52
N LEU A 103 -4.74 1.47 0.38
CA LEU A 103 -4.55 2.87 0.79
C LEU A 103 -4.34 3.00 2.30
N GLU A 104 -5.07 2.23 3.11
CA GLU A 104 -4.85 2.16 4.56
C GLU A 104 -3.43 1.70 4.87
N ALA A 105 -2.95 0.62 4.24
CA ALA A 105 -1.59 0.14 4.44
C ALA A 105 -0.54 1.18 4.06
N ILE A 106 -0.72 1.93 2.97
CA ILE A 106 0.17 3.03 2.59
C ILE A 106 0.11 4.15 3.63
N SER A 107 -1.08 4.51 4.08
CA SER A 107 -1.33 5.60 5.02
C SER A 107 -0.76 5.34 6.41
N LEU A 108 -0.67 4.08 6.83
CA LEU A 108 -0.18 3.66 8.14
C LEU A 108 1.30 3.23 8.12
N SER A 109 1.92 3.11 6.94
CA SER A 109 3.33 2.71 6.83
C SER A 109 4.27 3.79 7.38
N THR A 110 5.20 3.40 8.23
CA THR A 110 6.28 4.27 8.72
C THR A 110 7.39 4.47 7.69
N LEU A 111 7.49 3.58 6.69
CA LEU A 111 8.52 3.60 5.65
C LEU A 111 8.33 4.76 4.67
N PHE A 112 7.10 5.22 4.49
CA PHE A 112 6.74 6.29 3.54
C PHE A 112 6.83 7.71 4.13
N SER A 113 7.53 7.87 5.25
CA SER A 113 7.79 9.17 5.89
C SER A 113 8.55 10.17 5.01
N ASN A 114 9.30 9.68 4.01
CA ASN A 114 10.02 10.49 3.02
C ASN A 114 9.27 10.64 1.69
N LEU A 115 8.08 10.05 1.55
CA LEU A 115 7.36 10.05 0.30
C LEU A 115 6.90 11.47 -0.05
N ARG A 116 7.28 11.94 -1.25
CA ARG A 116 6.96 13.28 -1.78
C ARG A 116 5.90 13.23 -2.85
N GLN A 117 5.85 12.17 -3.65
CA GLN A 117 4.87 12.01 -4.74
C GLN A 117 4.22 10.63 -4.68
N LEU A 118 2.88 10.63 -4.69
CA LEU A 118 2.06 9.43 -4.65
C LEU A 118 0.99 9.47 -5.75
N ASP A 119 1.10 8.58 -6.73
CA ASP A 119 0.10 8.43 -7.81
C ASP A 119 -0.69 7.13 -7.61
N LEU A 120 -1.95 7.29 -7.20
CA LEU A 120 -2.90 6.21 -6.93
C LEU A 120 -4.12 6.29 -7.84
N ARG A 121 -4.01 6.89 -9.03
CA ARG A 121 -5.13 6.97 -9.96
C ARG A 121 -5.65 5.61 -10.36
N ASN A 122 -6.97 5.46 -10.51
CA ASN A 122 -7.62 4.24 -10.97
C ASN A 122 -7.20 2.99 -10.16
N ASN A 123 -7.64 2.95 -8.90
CA ASN A 123 -7.23 1.94 -7.93
C ASN A 123 -8.39 1.38 -7.09
N GLY A 124 -9.64 1.75 -7.44
CA GLY A 124 -10.82 1.29 -6.73
C GLY A 124 -10.98 1.88 -5.32
N ILE A 125 -10.22 2.90 -4.95
CA ILE A 125 -10.32 3.56 -3.63
C ILE A 125 -11.68 4.23 -3.49
N THR A 126 -12.28 4.13 -2.30
CA THR A 126 -13.56 4.72 -1.95
C THR A 126 -13.41 5.76 -0.82
N ARG A 127 -14.54 6.33 -0.40
CA ARG A 127 -14.61 7.21 0.77
C ARG A 127 -14.14 6.55 2.08
N LEU A 128 -14.08 5.22 2.16
CA LEU A 128 -13.60 4.54 3.37
C LEU A 128 -12.09 4.68 3.51
N GLY A 129 -11.32 4.40 2.46
CA GLY A 129 -9.87 4.60 2.45
C GLY A 129 -9.48 6.07 2.68
N MET A 130 -10.30 7.01 2.18
CA MET A 130 -10.05 8.44 2.41
C MET A 130 -10.18 8.87 3.87
N LYS A 131 -11.01 8.18 4.70
CA LYS A 131 -11.06 8.46 6.14
C LYS A 131 -9.72 8.19 6.79
N VAL A 132 -9.14 7.02 6.48
CA VAL A 132 -7.83 6.62 7.00
C VAL A 132 -6.73 7.55 6.49
N LEU A 133 -6.74 7.88 5.19
CA LEU A 133 -5.77 8.84 4.64
C LEU A 133 -5.83 10.18 5.39
N GLY A 134 -7.03 10.70 5.67
CA GLY A 134 -7.19 11.95 6.40
C GLY A 134 -6.57 11.94 7.80
N GLU A 135 -6.48 10.78 8.44
CA GLU A 135 -5.89 10.58 9.78
C GLU A 135 -4.39 10.21 9.74
N SER A 136 -3.84 9.94 8.55
CA SER A 136 -2.46 9.54 8.37
C SER A 136 -1.47 10.61 8.84
N LYS A 137 -0.51 10.20 9.67
CA LYS A 137 0.67 11.01 10.01
C LYS A 137 1.95 10.48 9.35
N GLY A 138 1.86 9.32 8.69
CA GLY A 138 2.99 8.65 8.02
C GLY A 138 3.44 9.36 6.75
N LEU A 139 2.57 10.16 6.12
CA LEU A 139 2.83 10.84 4.85
C LEU A 139 3.16 12.34 5.03
N SER A 140 3.87 12.69 6.11
CA SER A 140 4.12 14.08 6.50
C SER A 140 4.98 14.88 5.51
N CYS A 141 5.77 14.21 4.68
CA CYS A 141 6.56 14.83 3.61
C CYS A 141 5.87 14.89 2.25
N LEU A 142 4.61 14.44 2.16
CA LEU A 142 3.92 14.34 0.88
C LEU A 142 3.63 15.72 0.30
N GLU A 143 4.08 15.92 -0.93
CA GLU A 143 3.92 17.17 -1.67
C GLU A 143 2.85 17.05 -2.76
N LYS A 144 2.76 15.87 -3.38
CA LYS A 144 1.83 15.62 -4.48
C LYS A 144 1.12 14.30 -4.30
N ILE A 145 -0.21 14.34 -4.42
CA ILE A 145 -1.02 13.14 -4.45
C ILE A 145 -2.08 13.22 -5.56
N ASP A 146 -2.10 12.19 -6.41
CA ASP A 146 -3.09 12.04 -7.48
C ASP A 146 -3.96 10.81 -7.22
N LEU A 147 -5.22 11.06 -6.90
CA LEU A 147 -6.24 10.08 -6.55
C LEU A 147 -7.39 10.07 -7.57
N ARG A 148 -7.24 10.73 -8.72
CA ARG A 148 -8.29 10.80 -9.75
C ARG A 148 -8.67 9.41 -10.27
N THR A 149 -9.84 9.31 -10.89
CA THR A 149 -10.34 8.03 -11.42
C THR A 149 -10.56 6.99 -10.30
N ASN A 150 -10.79 7.42 -9.06
CA ASN A 150 -11.27 6.60 -7.95
C ASN A 150 -12.71 7.00 -7.54
N LYS A 151 -13.31 6.32 -6.56
CA LYS A 151 -14.72 6.48 -6.14
C LYS A 151 -14.86 7.30 -4.85
N LEU A 152 -14.27 8.49 -4.85
CA LEU A 152 -14.03 9.28 -3.62
C LEU A 152 -15.21 10.20 -3.27
N GLY A 153 -15.75 10.90 -4.28
CA GLY A 153 -16.68 12.01 -4.11
C GLY A 153 -15.97 13.34 -3.85
N LYS A 154 -16.57 14.46 -4.31
CA LYS A 154 -15.92 15.79 -4.37
C LYS A 154 -15.52 16.39 -3.01
N ARG A 155 -16.13 15.95 -1.91
CA ARG A 155 -15.96 16.55 -0.57
C ARG A 155 -14.59 16.31 0.07
N TRP A 156 -13.76 15.43 -0.49
CA TRP A 156 -12.48 15.08 0.12
C TRP A 156 -11.36 16.07 -0.12
N GLU A 157 -11.50 16.95 -1.11
CA GLU A 157 -10.46 17.96 -1.37
C GLU A 157 -10.35 18.94 -0.20
N ASP A 158 -11.47 19.52 0.21
CA ASP A 158 -11.52 20.42 1.37
C ASP A 158 -11.16 19.68 2.66
N LYS A 159 -11.75 18.49 2.85
CA LYS A 159 -11.54 17.72 4.07
C LYS A 159 -10.08 17.33 4.31
N LEU A 160 -9.32 16.93 3.28
CA LEU A 160 -7.90 16.60 3.44
C LEU A 160 -7.04 17.82 3.74
N ARG A 161 -7.44 19.01 3.27
CA ARG A 161 -6.72 20.27 3.58
C ARG A 161 -6.98 20.72 5.02
N GLU A 162 -8.18 20.46 5.55
CA GLU A 162 -8.55 20.82 6.93
C GLU A 162 -7.85 19.98 8.02
N THR A 163 -7.40 18.76 7.72
CA THR A 163 -6.80 17.89 8.76
C THR A 163 -5.45 18.39 9.28
N GLY A 164 -4.73 19.20 8.49
CA GLY A 164 -3.37 19.66 8.83
C GLY A 164 -2.30 18.57 8.84
N ASN A 165 -2.65 17.32 8.49
CA ASN A 165 -1.74 16.17 8.54
C ASN A 165 -0.75 16.12 7.35
N PHE A 166 -0.99 16.92 6.31
CA PHE A 166 -0.16 17.00 5.11
C PHE A 166 0.45 18.41 4.96
N PRO A 167 1.36 18.82 5.85
CA PRO A 167 1.83 20.21 5.91
C PRO A 167 2.64 20.64 4.67
N LYS A 168 3.16 19.70 3.89
CA LYS A 168 3.93 19.97 2.66
C LYS A 168 3.12 19.82 1.37
N LEU A 169 1.82 19.52 1.46
CA LEU A 169 1.02 19.19 0.28
C LEU A 169 0.75 20.42 -0.58
N ILE A 170 1.30 20.43 -1.79
CA ILE A 170 1.14 21.49 -2.78
C ILE A 170 0.17 21.10 -3.90
N GLU A 171 0.03 19.80 -4.20
CA GLU A 171 -0.80 19.32 -5.30
C GLU A 171 -1.69 18.15 -4.83
N LEU A 172 -3.00 18.37 -4.86
CA LEU A 172 -4.03 17.39 -4.52
C LEU A 172 -4.99 17.25 -5.71
N LYS A 173 -5.16 16.04 -6.24
CA LYS A 173 -6.07 15.77 -7.37
C LYS A 173 -7.04 14.63 -7.03
N ILE A 174 -8.33 14.93 -6.97
CA ILE A 174 -9.39 13.99 -6.50
C ILE A 174 -10.53 13.76 -7.53
N ALA A 175 -10.61 14.56 -8.60
CA ALA A 175 -11.68 14.49 -9.63
C ALA A 175 -11.30 13.70 -10.88
#